data_AF-A0AB34K387-F1
#
_entry.id   AF-A0AB34K387-F1
#
_cell.length_a   1.000
_cell.length_b   1.000
_cell.length_c   1.000
_cell.angle_alpha   90.00
_cell.angle_beta   90.00
_cell.angle_gamma   90.00
#
_symmetry.space_group_name_H-M   'P 1'
#
loop_
_entity.id
_entity.type
_entity.pdbx_description
1 polymer ?
#
loop_
_entity_poly.entity_id
_entity_poly.type
_entity_poly.pdbx_seq_one_letter_code
_entity_poly.pdbx_strand_id
1 'polypeptide(L)'
;MSGETAARRRSMAAARRRLPLALLLASIPGTPSFQPTRTAHAPPRRLRAPPPSRHALFLCGKEESSAPPPPPDLFSIQSVDHSTLVEALTDKARLDALRLCDYSHLPYDPNQFFRTALHLKGRNLKLILPALVSLLAWGVLCSLVLPRTPRLRVRIEVLEIVSRSLLPPVSFLLVFRIGRAATRFWDARSALGRLILECRTACSTSTVAFASCPELLDRFLRWLAVYPIVVKNFLRKRHRGRELRMQELQPLLTEGEATAVLASEWGPIIVLDELRRLAFIASSRAASETAVRSQCYRALNSGIDQLTAAWSTMERIDNTPLPFVYVAHLRTILLLYLYVLFVTTIAQLGGLVLPGLLASSWALLGIEAAAVECSSPFQCKPNHLLFGRTSIIIAEGMAQTLKSRSEI
;
A
#
# COMPACT_ATOMS: atom_id res chain seq x y z
N MET A 1 15.69 76.73 11.45
CA MET A 1 16.26 77.51 10.33
C MET A 1 16.37 76.56 9.14
N SER A 2 15.40 76.66 8.23
CA SER A 2 15.56 76.95 6.78
C SER A 2 16.04 75.71 6.00
N GLY A 3 15.26 75.09 5.09
CA GLY A 3 14.66 75.72 3.89
C GLY A 3 15.81 76.17 2.98
N GLU A 4 16.03 75.72 1.75
CA GLU A 4 15.18 75.36 0.61
C GLU A 4 16.05 74.45 -0.31
N THR A 5 15.53 73.55 -1.15
CA THR A 5 14.91 73.93 -2.43
C THR A 5 14.39 72.66 -3.13
N ALA A 6 13.07 72.63 -3.32
CA ALA A 6 12.43 71.86 -4.36
C ALA A 6 12.33 72.78 -5.60
N ALA A 7 12.97 72.45 -6.72
CA ALA A 7 12.61 73.00 -8.03
C ALA A 7 13.37 72.34 -9.19
N ARG A 8 12.79 71.29 -9.80
CA ARG A 8 12.75 71.13 -11.26
C ARG A 8 11.78 70.01 -11.68
N ARG A 9 10.54 70.45 -11.99
CA ARG A 9 9.73 70.14 -13.19
C ARG A 9 9.67 68.65 -13.62
N ARG A 10 8.59 67.90 -13.39
CA ARG A 10 7.32 67.81 -14.19
C ARG A 10 7.48 67.93 -15.72
N SER A 11 6.77 67.02 -16.43
CA SER A 11 6.52 66.95 -17.90
C SER A 11 7.51 66.05 -18.66
N MET A 12 7.19 65.03 -19.46
CA MET A 12 6.11 64.76 -20.44
C MET A 12 5.89 63.23 -20.52
N ALA A 13 4.68 62.65 -20.58
CA ALA A 13 3.68 62.67 -21.65
C ALA A 13 4.14 62.07 -23.00
N ALA A 14 3.70 60.82 -23.24
CA ALA A 14 3.18 60.26 -24.50
C ALA A 14 4.03 60.23 -25.79
N ALA A 15 4.33 59.01 -26.28
CA ALA A 15 4.33 58.65 -27.71
C ALA A 15 4.31 57.10 -27.88
N ARG A 16 3.13 56.49 -28.10
CA ARG A 16 2.71 55.89 -29.39
C ARG A 16 3.74 54.95 -30.07
N ARG A 17 3.43 53.65 -30.15
CA ARG A 17 3.01 52.98 -31.41
C ARG A 17 2.64 51.50 -31.21
N ARG A 18 1.77 51.05 -32.11
CA ARG A 18 0.96 49.82 -32.18
C ARG A 18 1.74 48.62 -32.78
N LEU A 19 1.46 47.41 -32.26
CA LEU A 19 1.33 46.07 -32.93
C LEU A 19 2.53 45.50 -33.77
N PRO A 20 2.61 44.18 -34.08
CA PRO A 20 1.73 43.06 -33.72
C PRO A 20 2.39 41.77 -33.18
N LEU A 21 1.51 40.87 -32.70
CA LEU A 21 1.67 39.42 -32.58
C LEU A 21 2.03 38.80 -33.95
N ALA A 22 3.18 38.12 -34.06
CA ALA A 22 3.36 36.84 -34.78
C ALA A 22 4.85 36.46 -34.80
N LEU A 23 5.15 35.28 -34.25
CA LEU A 23 6.18 34.34 -34.69
C LEU A 23 7.51 34.93 -35.18
N LEU A 24 8.55 34.86 -34.34
CA LEU A 24 9.83 34.32 -34.80
C LEU A 24 10.63 33.78 -33.60
N LEU A 25 10.64 32.45 -33.59
CA LEU A 25 11.41 31.54 -32.76
C LEU A 25 12.88 31.98 -32.66
N ALA A 26 13.36 32.26 -31.45
CA ALA A 26 14.77 32.08 -31.10
C ALA A 26 14.98 32.16 -29.57
N SER A 27 15.45 31.05 -29.01
CA SER A 27 16.49 31.02 -27.97
C SER A 27 16.16 31.45 -26.54
N ILE A 28 15.77 30.48 -25.70
CA ILE A 28 16.26 30.36 -24.31
C ILE A 28 16.61 28.88 -24.04
N PRO A 29 17.80 28.56 -23.48
CA PRO A 29 18.28 27.19 -23.31
C PRO A 29 17.80 26.54 -22.00
N GLY A 30 17.77 25.20 -21.98
CA GLY A 30 18.20 24.43 -20.81
C GLY A 30 17.13 23.61 -20.07
N THR A 31 16.80 22.44 -20.59
CA THR A 31 16.62 21.21 -19.79
C THR A 31 17.13 20.00 -20.59
N PRO A 32 17.84 19.04 -19.99
CA PRO A 32 18.57 18.01 -20.72
C PRO A 32 17.63 16.88 -21.16
N SER A 33 17.56 16.64 -22.47
CA SER A 33 16.98 15.42 -23.03
C SER A 33 18.11 14.44 -23.37
N PHE A 34 18.09 13.31 -22.68
CA PHE A 34 18.97 12.17 -22.87
C PHE A 34 18.57 11.46 -24.18
N GLN A 35 19.46 11.45 -25.17
CA GLN A 35 19.45 10.52 -26.30
C GLN A 35 20.88 10.09 -26.65
N PRO A 36 21.04 8.88 -27.21
CA PRO A 36 22.21 8.04 -27.01
C PRO A 36 23.36 8.43 -27.94
N THR A 37 24.55 8.65 -27.38
CA THR A 37 25.77 8.79 -28.16
C THR A 37 26.20 7.43 -28.71
N ARG A 38 26.16 7.31 -30.03
CA ARG A 38 26.90 6.31 -30.82
C ARG A 38 28.39 6.53 -30.59
N THR A 39 29.01 5.77 -29.70
CA THR A 39 30.47 5.61 -29.66
C THR A 39 30.84 4.40 -30.49
N ALA A 40 31.69 4.62 -31.50
CA ALA A 40 32.27 3.56 -32.31
C ALA A 40 33.04 2.57 -31.41
N HIS A 41 32.57 1.32 -31.36
CA HIS A 41 33.31 0.23 -30.73
C HIS A 41 34.39 -0.27 -31.69
N ALA A 42 35.66 -0.09 -31.30
CA ALA A 42 36.77 -0.86 -31.83
C ALA A 42 36.61 -2.36 -31.44
N PRO A 43 37.01 -3.31 -32.30
CA PRO A 43 36.87 -4.74 -32.00
C PRO A 43 37.82 -5.19 -30.88
N PRO A 44 37.46 -6.19 -30.06
CA PRO A 44 38.32 -6.66 -28.99
C PRO A 44 39.57 -7.37 -29.54
N ARG A 45 40.74 -6.96 -29.05
CA ARG A 45 42.04 -7.64 -29.23
C ARG A 45 41.95 -9.07 -28.69
N ARG A 46 42.19 -10.06 -29.54
CA ARG A 46 42.41 -11.46 -29.14
C ARG A 46 43.71 -11.56 -28.32
N LEU A 47 43.60 -11.86 -27.03
CA LEU A 47 44.73 -12.36 -26.24
C LEU A 47 44.95 -13.84 -26.62
N ARG A 48 46.13 -14.17 -27.17
CA ARG A 48 46.57 -15.54 -27.44
C ARG A 48 46.80 -16.27 -26.12
N ALA A 49 46.21 -17.46 -25.98
CA ALA A 49 46.56 -18.41 -24.92
C ALA A 49 47.98 -18.98 -25.15
N PRO A 50 48.75 -19.27 -24.08
CA PRO A 50 50.04 -19.95 -24.21
C PRO A 50 49.85 -21.45 -24.57
N PRO A 51 50.83 -22.10 -25.23
CA PRO A 51 50.70 -23.49 -25.67
C PRO A 51 50.74 -24.47 -24.48
N PRO A 52 50.06 -25.64 -24.57
CA PRO A 52 50.06 -26.63 -23.51
C PRO A 52 51.41 -27.33 -23.41
N SER A 53 51.94 -27.41 -22.19
CA SER A 53 53.13 -28.17 -21.84
C SER A 53 52.86 -29.68 -21.95
N ARG A 54 53.76 -30.37 -22.65
CA ARG A 54 53.79 -31.83 -22.80
C ARG A 54 54.28 -32.47 -21.50
N HIS A 55 53.38 -32.84 -20.59
CA HIS A 55 53.61 -33.91 -19.61
C HIS A 55 52.26 -34.46 -19.11
N ALA A 56 51.68 -35.39 -19.88
CA ALA A 56 50.63 -36.29 -19.40
C ALA A 56 50.84 -37.65 -20.09
N LEU A 57 51.57 -38.51 -19.42
CA LEU A 57 51.81 -39.91 -19.76
C LEU A 57 51.68 -40.67 -18.45
N PHE A 58 51.01 -41.83 -18.47
CA PHE A 58 50.77 -42.80 -17.38
C PHE A 58 49.62 -42.44 -16.42
N LEU A 59 48.57 -43.23 -16.18
CA LEU A 59 48.24 -44.65 -16.43
C LEU A 59 46.72 -44.79 -16.63
N CYS A 60 46.27 -45.46 -17.70
CA CYS A 60 44.93 -46.00 -17.80
C CYS A 60 45.00 -47.47 -17.39
N GLY A 61 44.65 -47.76 -16.14
CA GLY A 61 44.41 -49.12 -15.66
C GLY A 61 43.07 -49.61 -16.17
N LYS A 62 43.07 -50.81 -16.77
CA LYS A 62 41.86 -51.59 -16.98
C LYS A 62 41.29 -51.99 -15.61
N GLU A 63 40.14 -51.46 -15.25
CA GLU A 63 39.23 -52.10 -14.31
C GLU A 63 37.84 -52.17 -14.95
N GLU A 64 37.44 -53.40 -15.29
CA GLU A 64 36.04 -53.76 -15.45
C GLU A 64 35.38 -53.70 -14.07
N SER A 65 34.40 -52.83 -13.86
CA SER A 65 33.43 -53.00 -12.77
C SER A 65 32.19 -52.15 -12.98
N SER A 66 31.05 -52.84 -13.11
CA SER A 66 29.68 -52.42 -12.78
C SER A 66 29.19 -51.05 -13.28
N ALA A 67 28.20 -51.07 -14.18
CA ALA A 67 27.30 -49.93 -14.36
C ALA A 67 26.82 -49.42 -12.98
N PRO A 68 26.76 -48.08 -12.76
CA PRO A 68 26.20 -47.55 -11.52
C PRO A 68 24.78 -48.09 -11.35
N PRO A 69 24.36 -48.43 -10.11
CA PRO A 69 22.98 -48.82 -9.88
C PRO A 69 22.05 -47.73 -10.43
N PRO A 70 20.89 -48.10 -10.99
CA PRO A 70 19.90 -47.11 -11.39
C PRO A 70 19.65 -46.16 -10.21
N PRO A 71 19.48 -44.85 -10.45
CA PRO A 71 19.15 -43.93 -9.37
C PRO A 71 17.97 -44.52 -8.59
N PRO A 72 18.01 -44.54 -7.24
CA PRO A 72 16.86 -44.98 -6.46
C PRO A 72 15.65 -44.21 -6.97
N ASP A 73 14.50 -44.89 -7.12
CA ASP A 73 13.26 -44.29 -7.63
C ASP A 73 13.05 -42.92 -6.98
N LEU A 74 13.44 -41.86 -7.69
CA LEU A 74 13.39 -40.46 -7.25
C LEU A 74 11.94 -39.97 -7.03
N PHE A 75 10.99 -40.86 -7.33
CA PHE A 75 9.56 -40.68 -7.23
C PHE A 75 8.90 -41.59 -6.19
N SER A 76 9.65 -42.39 -5.43
CA SER A 76 9.11 -42.99 -4.19
C SER A 76 9.02 -41.92 -3.10
N ILE A 77 8.21 -40.89 -3.36
CA ILE A 77 7.81 -39.91 -2.37
C ILE A 77 6.98 -40.70 -1.37
N GLN A 78 7.58 -41.05 -0.23
CA GLN A 78 6.81 -41.56 0.90
C GLN A 78 5.71 -40.54 1.19
N SER A 79 4.46 -40.99 1.24
CA SER A 79 3.33 -40.14 1.57
C SER A 79 3.52 -39.60 2.99
N VAL A 80 3.95 -38.35 3.10
CA VAL A 80 4.09 -37.67 4.38
C VAL A 80 2.68 -37.31 4.84
N ASP A 81 2.26 -37.83 6.01
CA ASP A 81 0.97 -37.48 6.58
C ASP A 81 0.98 -36.02 7.06
N HIS A 82 0.21 -35.18 6.37
CA HIS A 82 0.02 -33.77 6.68
C HIS A 82 -1.30 -33.48 7.40
N SER A 83 -2.04 -34.51 7.83
CA SER A 83 -3.36 -34.40 8.47
C SER A 83 -3.37 -33.38 9.61
N THR A 84 -2.42 -33.48 10.53
CA THR A 84 -2.31 -32.60 11.72
C THR A 84 -2.05 -31.12 11.36
N LEU A 85 -1.25 -30.86 10.32
CA LEU A 85 -0.98 -29.50 9.85
C LEU A 85 -2.18 -28.91 9.12
N VAL A 86 -2.83 -29.71 8.27
CA VAL A 86 -4.05 -29.31 7.56
C VAL A 86 -5.16 -29.00 8.55
N GLU A 87 -5.34 -29.81 9.59
CA GLU A 87 -6.24 -29.54 10.71
C GLU A 87 -5.88 -28.24 11.41
N ALA A 88 -4.61 -28.01 11.73
CA ALA A 88 -4.17 -26.77 12.36
C ALA A 88 -4.38 -25.52 11.48
N LEU A 89 -4.18 -25.62 10.17
CA LEU A 89 -4.41 -24.54 9.21
C LEU A 89 -5.90 -24.22 9.05
N THR A 90 -6.76 -25.24 9.14
CA THR A 90 -8.21 -25.15 8.96
C THR A 90 -8.99 -25.13 10.26
N ASP A 91 -8.32 -25.00 11.40
CA ASP A 91 -8.94 -24.97 12.72
C ASP A 91 -10.04 -23.91 12.81
N LYS A 92 -11.23 -24.33 13.25
CA LYS A 92 -12.42 -23.49 13.21
C LYS A 92 -12.30 -22.28 14.13
N ALA A 93 -11.79 -22.48 15.36
CA ALA A 93 -11.67 -21.41 16.34
C ALA A 93 -10.71 -20.31 15.85
N ARG A 94 -9.57 -20.73 15.28
CA ARG A 94 -8.60 -19.84 14.64
C ARG A 94 -9.20 -19.07 13.47
N LEU A 95 -9.88 -19.77 12.55
CA LEU A 95 -10.49 -19.13 11.38
C LEU A 95 -11.60 -18.14 11.79
N ASP A 96 -12.38 -18.46 12.82
CA ASP A 96 -13.39 -17.56 13.37
C ASP A 96 -12.75 -16.32 14.02
N ALA A 97 -11.65 -16.47 14.77
CA ALA A 97 -10.88 -15.34 15.28
C ALA A 97 -10.36 -14.42 14.15
N LEU A 98 -9.89 -15.01 13.05
CA LEU A 98 -9.48 -14.27 11.84
C LEU A 98 -10.68 -13.60 11.14
N ARG A 99 -11.84 -14.25 11.02
CA ARG A 99 -13.06 -13.63 10.44
C ARG A 99 -13.51 -12.44 11.26
N LEU A 100 -13.43 -12.57 12.59
CA LEU A 100 -13.75 -11.48 13.47
C LEU A 100 -12.90 -10.26 13.14
N CYS A 101 -11.64 -10.39 12.69
CA CYS A 101 -10.79 -9.24 12.34
C CYS A 101 -11.44 -8.27 11.37
N ASP A 102 -12.27 -8.78 10.47
CA ASP A 102 -12.86 -8.03 9.38
C ASP A 102 -14.37 -7.81 9.58
N TYR A 103 -14.88 -7.95 10.81
CA TYR A 103 -16.31 -7.80 11.16
C TYR A 103 -16.95 -6.48 10.71
N SER A 104 -16.15 -5.41 10.60
CA SER A 104 -16.63 -4.10 10.20
C SER A 104 -16.80 -3.94 8.69
N HIS A 105 -16.33 -4.90 7.89
CA HIS A 105 -16.37 -4.83 6.43
C HIS A 105 -17.80 -4.69 5.91
N LEU A 106 -17.97 -3.80 4.94
CA LEU A 106 -19.23 -3.61 4.24
C LEU A 106 -19.14 -4.27 2.86
N PRO A 107 -19.98 -5.27 2.54
CA PRO A 107 -20.01 -5.84 1.21
C PRO A 107 -20.46 -4.76 0.22
N TYR A 108 -19.70 -4.60 -0.88
CA TYR A 108 -20.04 -3.72 -1.99
C TYR A 108 -20.55 -4.54 -3.16
N ASP A 109 -21.76 -4.22 -3.61
CA ASP A 109 -22.35 -4.77 -4.83
C ASP A 109 -22.47 -3.63 -5.87
N PRO A 110 -21.73 -3.71 -7.01
CA PRO A 110 -21.75 -2.66 -8.02
C PRO A 110 -23.12 -2.49 -8.68
N ASN A 111 -24.01 -3.48 -8.61
CA ASN A 111 -25.32 -3.44 -9.24
C ASN A 111 -26.36 -2.67 -8.40
N GLN A 112 -26.07 -2.39 -7.13
CA GLN A 112 -27.01 -1.76 -6.20
C GLN A 112 -26.71 -0.26 -6.00
N PHE A 113 -26.88 0.52 -7.06
CA PHE A 113 -26.54 1.96 -7.08
C PHE A 113 -27.26 2.77 -5.98
N PHE A 114 -28.60 2.77 -5.95
CA PHE A 114 -29.37 3.59 -5.00
C PHE A 114 -29.17 3.17 -3.55
N ARG A 115 -29.07 1.86 -3.30
CA ARG A 115 -28.78 1.34 -1.96
C ARG A 115 -27.43 1.85 -1.47
N THR A 116 -26.41 1.84 -2.33
CA THR A 116 -25.07 2.34 -1.99
C THR A 116 -25.05 3.86 -1.82
N ALA A 117 -25.78 4.60 -2.67
CA ALA A 117 -25.87 6.06 -2.60
C ALA A 117 -26.52 6.57 -1.31
N LEU A 118 -27.52 5.84 -0.79
CA LEU A 118 -28.22 6.18 0.46
C LEU A 118 -27.61 5.52 1.71
N HIS A 119 -26.61 4.66 1.55
CA HIS A 119 -25.95 3.99 2.67
C HIS A 119 -25.07 4.96 3.46
N LEU A 120 -25.42 5.21 4.72
CA LEU A 120 -24.68 6.11 5.61
C LEU A 120 -23.51 5.41 6.34
N LYS A 121 -23.67 4.12 6.67
CA LYS A 121 -22.65 3.34 7.37
C LYS A 121 -21.44 3.15 6.44
N GLY A 122 -20.24 3.39 6.96
CA GLY A 122 -18.99 3.37 6.18
C GLY A 122 -18.53 4.76 5.71
N ARG A 123 -19.40 5.79 5.74
CA ARG A 123 -18.96 7.18 5.52
C ARG A 123 -18.27 7.71 6.78
N ASN A 124 -17.24 8.53 6.62
CA ASN A 124 -16.55 9.16 7.76
C ASN A 124 -17.32 10.39 8.27
N LEU A 125 -18.49 10.14 8.87
CA LEU A 125 -19.39 11.18 9.38
C LEU A 125 -18.75 12.01 10.50
N LYS A 126 -17.83 11.42 11.27
CA LYS A 126 -17.11 12.11 12.35
C LYS A 126 -16.30 13.29 11.83
N LEU A 127 -15.79 13.21 10.60
CA LEU A 127 -15.08 14.31 9.95
C LEU A 127 -16.03 15.33 9.34
N ILE A 128 -17.10 14.86 8.70
CA ILE A 128 -18.01 15.71 7.91
C ILE A 128 -18.95 16.53 8.81
N LEU A 129 -19.52 15.90 9.84
CA LEU A 129 -20.60 16.47 10.64
C LEU A 129 -20.24 17.78 11.36
N PRO A 130 -19.07 17.91 12.02
CA PRO A 130 -18.70 19.17 12.68
C PRO A 130 -18.61 20.35 11.69
N ALA A 131 -18.04 20.13 10.51
CA ALA A 131 -17.94 21.14 9.46
C ALA A 131 -19.30 21.49 8.85
N LEU A 132 -20.20 20.51 8.69
CA LEU A 132 -21.55 20.79 8.22
C LEU A 132 -22.38 21.58 9.24
N VAL A 133 -22.26 21.26 10.53
CA VAL A 133 -22.94 22.00 11.60
C VAL A 133 -22.42 23.44 11.65
N SER A 134 -21.11 23.65 11.50
CA SER A 134 -20.55 25.01 11.48
C SER A 134 -21.02 25.81 10.25
N LEU A 135 -21.12 25.17 9.08
CA LEU A 135 -21.67 25.79 7.86
C LEU A 135 -23.17 26.06 7.96
N LEU A 136 -23.93 25.17 8.62
CA LEU A 136 -25.35 25.39 8.90
C LEU A 136 -25.53 26.62 9.79
N ALA A 137 -24.81 26.69 10.91
CA ALA A 137 -24.86 27.84 11.82
C ALA A 137 -24.48 29.14 11.09
N TRP A 138 -23.45 29.10 10.26
CA TRP A 138 -23.03 30.23 9.43
C TRP A 138 -24.08 30.63 8.39
N GLY A 139 -24.71 29.67 7.73
CA GLY A 139 -25.78 29.91 6.75
C GLY A 139 -27.04 30.51 7.37
N VAL A 140 -27.42 30.04 8.56
CA VAL A 140 -28.51 30.63 9.34
C VAL A 140 -28.17 32.07 9.73
N LEU A 141 -26.95 32.32 10.23
CA LEU A 141 -26.49 33.67 10.55
C LEU A 141 -26.56 34.60 9.33
N CYS A 142 -26.04 34.17 8.18
CA CYS A 142 -26.08 34.93 6.94
C CYS A 142 -27.52 35.21 6.49
N SER A 143 -28.41 34.22 6.59
CA SER A 143 -29.83 34.35 6.22
C SER A 143 -30.58 35.34 7.11
N LEU A 144 -30.16 35.49 8.37
CA LEU A 144 -30.74 36.47 9.30
C LEU A 144 -30.14 37.87 9.12
N VAL A 145 -28.83 37.99 8.91
CA VAL A 145 -28.14 39.29 8.89
C VAL A 145 -28.28 40.00 7.54
N LEU A 146 -28.07 39.29 6.42
CA LEU A 146 -27.96 39.90 5.10
C LEU A 146 -29.23 40.64 4.64
N PRO A 147 -30.46 40.13 4.86
CA PRO A 147 -31.66 40.88 4.51
C PRO A 147 -31.84 42.17 5.31
N ARG A 148 -31.29 42.24 6.53
CA ARG A 148 -31.40 43.40 7.44
C ARG A 148 -30.39 44.51 7.10
N THR A 149 -29.35 44.22 6.32
CA THR A 149 -28.25 45.15 6.03
C THR A 149 -28.00 45.29 4.53
N PRO A 150 -28.80 46.09 3.79
CA PRO A 150 -28.67 46.22 2.33
C PRO A 150 -27.33 46.82 1.90
N ARG A 151 -26.70 47.64 2.75
CA ARG A 151 -25.34 48.19 2.50
C ARG A 151 -24.25 47.10 2.45
N LEU A 152 -24.42 46.02 3.20
CA LEU A 152 -23.47 44.91 3.21
C LEU A 152 -23.56 44.11 1.90
N ARG A 153 -24.77 44.01 1.32
CA ARG A 153 -25.04 43.30 0.07
C ARG A 153 -24.19 43.82 -1.10
N VAL A 154 -24.03 45.14 -1.22
CA VAL A 154 -23.23 45.77 -2.29
C VAL A 154 -21.74 45.45 -2.14
N ARG A 155 -21.22 45.29 -0.91
CA ARG A 155 -19.82 44.95 -0.67
C ARG A 155 -19.50 43.47 -0.93
N ILE A 156 -20.51 42.61 -1.06
CA ILE A 156 -20.36 41.16 -1.28
C ILE A 156 -19.95 40.83 -2.73
N GLU A 157 -20.08 41.77 -3.67
CA GLU A 157 -19.62 41.59 -5.06
C GLU A 157 -18.12 41.23 -5.14
N VAL A 158 -17.29 41.81 -4.27
CA VAL A 158 -15.86 41.46 -4.19
C VAL A 158 -15.67 40.00 -3.75
N LEU A 159 -16.50 39.54 -2.80
CA LEU A 159 -16.45 38.19 -2.28
C LEU A 159 -16.95 37.17 -3.31
N GLU A 160 -17.86 37.57 -4.20
CA GLU A 160 -18.29 36.76 -5.33
C GLU A 160 -17.15 36.50 -6.32
N ILE A 161 -16.34 37.52 -6.64
CA ILE A 161 -15.15 37.35 -7.49
C ILE A 161 -14.20 36.34 -6.84
N VAL A 162 -13.92 36.49 -5.55
CA VAL A 162 -13.09 35.54 -4.79
C VAL A 162 -13.66 34.13 -4.83
N SER A 163 -14.97 33.96 -4.64
CA SER A 163 -15.62 32.65 -4.66
C SER A 163 -15.45 31.93 -6.01
N ARG A 164 -15.62 32.65 -7.12
CA ARG A 164 -15.46 32.13 -8.49
C ARG A 164 -13.99 31.79 -8.78
N SER A 165 -13.05 32.61 -8.31
CA SER A 165 -11.62 32.37 -8.49
C SER A 165 -11.07 31.21 -7.64
N LEU A 166 -11.67 30.93 -6.48
CA LEU A 166 -11.26 29.83 -5.59
C LEU A 166 -11.76 28.46 -6.03
N LEU A 167 -12.85 28.39 -6.80
CA LEU A 167 -13.44 27.12 -7.22
C LEU A 167 -12.47 26.21 -8.01
N PRO A 168 -11.72 26.68 -9.03
CA PRO A 168 -10.79 25.80 -9.76
C PRO A 168 -9.66 25.26 -8.86
N PRO A 169 -8.97 26.06 -8.02
CA PRO A 169 -8.01 25.55 -7.05
C PRO A 169 -8.60 24.52 -6.08
N VAL A 170 -9.78 24.78 -5.50
CA VAL A 170 -10.44 23.83 -4.58
C VAL A 170 -10.73 22.50 -5.28
N SER A 171 -11.29 22.56 -6.49
CA SER A 171 -11.63 21.38 -7.28
C SER A 171 -10.39 20.56 -7.61
N PHE A 172 -9.32 21.23 -8.07
CA PHE A 172 -8.04 20.58 -8.36
C PHE A 172 -7.43 19.94 -7.11
N LEU A 173 -7.41 20.66 -5.98
CA LEU A 173 -6.86 20.16 -4.72
C LEU A 173 -7.61 18.93 -4.21
N LEU A 174 -8.95 18.91 -4.30
CA LEU A 174 -9.78 17.76 -3.91
C LEU A 174 -9.49 16.54 -4.79
N VAL A 175 -9.45 16.70 -6.12
CA VAL A 175 -9.13 15.62 -7.06
C VAL A 175 -7.71 15.10 -6.83
N PHE A 176 -6.75 16.00 -6.65
CA PHE A 176 -5.37 15.62 -6.33
C PHE A 176 -5.30 14.82 -5.02
N ARG A 177 -6.01 15.26 -3.98
CA ARG A 177 -6.01 14.64 -2.65
C ARG A 177 -6.60 13.23 -2.64
N ILE A 178 -7.74 13.03 -3.33
CA ILE A 178 -8.32 11.69 -3.47
C ILE A 178 -7.45 10.81 -4.38
N GLY A 179 -6.83 11.38 -5.42
CA GLY A 179 -5.88 10.69 -6.29
C GLY A 179 -4.67 10.14 -5.52
N ARG A 180 -4.01 10.97 -4.70
CA ARG A 180 -2.89 10.52 -3.85
C ARG A 180 -3.31 9.48 -2.81
N ALA A 181 -4.51 9.60 -2.25
CA ALA A 181 -5.06 8.60 -1.33
C ALA A 181 -5.33 7.26 -2.04
N ALA A 182 -5.86 7.30 -3.26
CA ALA A 182 -6.17 6.12 -4.05
C ALA A 182 -4.90 5.36 -4.43
N THR A 183 -3.84 6.04 -4.88
CA THR A 183 -2.53 5.40 -5.15
C THR A 183 -2.03 4.65 -3.92
N ARG A 184 -2.06 5.28 -2.75
CA ARG A 184 -1.63 4.67 -1.49
C ARG A 184 -2.45 3.42 -1.12
N PHE A 185 -3.76 3.45 -1.35
CA PHE A 185 -4.63 2.31 -1.11
C PHE A 185 -4.32 1.14 -2.07
N TRP A 186 -4.12 1.44 -3.35
CA TRP A 186 -3.79 0.43 -4.37
C TRP A 186 -2.40 -0.17 -4.18
N ASP A 187 -1.41 0.62 -3.78
CA ASP A 187 -0.07 0.13 -3.45
C ASP A 187 -0.13 -0.83 -2.25
N ALA A 188 -0.90 -0.49 -1.21
CA ALA A 188 -1.11 -1.34 -0.05
C ALA A 188 -1.81 -2.66 -0.43
N ARG A 189 -2.85 -2.59 -1.27
CA ARG A 189 -3.54 -3.77 -1.79
C ARG A 189 -2.61 -4.66 -2.63
N SER A 190 -1.76 -4.04 -3.45
CA SER A 190 -0.79 -4.76 -4.30
C SER A 190 0.26 -5.47 -3.46
N ALA A 191 0.78 -4.82 -2.41
CA ALA A 191 1.70 -5.44 -1.45
C ALA A 191 1.05 -6.61 -0.70
N LEU A 192 -0.23 -6.48 -0.30
CA LEU A 192 -0.98 -7.58 0.31
C LEU A 192 -1.21 -8.74 -0.67
N GLY A 193 -1.45 -8.45 -1.95
CA GLY A 193 -1.52 -9.44 -3.02
C GLY A 193 -0.19 -10.17 -3.22
N ARG A 194 0.93 -9.44 -3.16
CA ARG A 194 2.28 -10.02 -3.21
C ARG A 194 2.53 -10.94 -2.03
N LEU A 195 2.09 -10.57 -0.83
CA LEU A 195 2.18 -11.43 0.35
C LEU A 195 1.47 -12.78 0.15
N ILE A 196 0.26 -12.79 -0.43
CA ILE A 196 -0.47 -14.03 -0.76
C ILE A 196 0.32 -14.89 -1.75
N LEU A 197 0.81 -14.26 -2.82
CA LEU A 197 1.60 -14.94 -3.85
C LEU A 197 2.82 -15.62 -3.24
N GLU A 198 3.62 -14.88 -2.47
CA GLU A 198 4.87 -15.40 -1.91
C GLU A 198 4.63 -16.49 -0.85
N CYS A 199 3.57 -16.39 -0.05
CA CYS A 199 3.21 -17.49 0.86
C CYS A 199 2.87 -18.78 0.10
N ARG A 200 2.15 -18.69 -1.03
CA ARG A 200 1.81 -19.85 -1.86
C ARG A 200 3.05 -20.45 -2.54
N THR A 201 3.89 -19.59 -3.12
CA THR A 201 5.13 -20.01 -3.75
C THR A 201 6.07 -20.65 -2.74
N ALA A 202 6.29 -20.03 -1.58
CA ALA A 202 7.13 -20.57 -0.51
C ALA A 202 6.59 -21.91 0.03
N CYS A 203 5.26 -22.07 0.15
CA CYS A 203 4.66 -23.34 0.51
C CYS A 203 5.00 -24.43 -0.53
N SER A 204 4.77 -24.17 -1.82
CA SER A 204 5.08 -25.13 -2.88
C SER A 204 6.58 -25.45 -2.95
N THR A 205 7.45 -24.44 -2.95
CA THR A 205 8.90 -24.63 -3.01
C THR A 205 9.44 -25.39 -1.80
N SER A 206 8.96 -25.11 -0.59
CA SER A 206 9.40 -25.82 0.62
C SER A 206 8.98 -27.28 0.62
N THR A 207 7.79 -27.64 0.14
CA THR A 207 7.39 -29.05 0.05
C THR A 207 8.33 -29.90 -0.80
N VAL A 208 8.95 -29.32 -1.84
CA VAL A 208 9.96 -30.02 -2.64
C VAL A 208 11.34 -29.95 -1.99
N ALA A 209 11.75 -28.78 -1.51
CA ALA A 209 13.09 -28.56 -0.95
C ALA A 209 13.31 -29.30 0.38
N PHE A 210 12.25 -29.60 1.13
CA PHE A 210 12.29 -30.26 2.43
C PHE A 210 11.86 -31.73 2.33
N ALA A 211 11.84 -32.34 1.14
CA ALA A 211 11.36 -33.71 0.93
C ALA A 211 12.05 -34.74 1.85
N SER A 212 13.32 -34.53 2.20
CA SER A 212 14.08 -35.41 3.11
C SER A 212 13.90 -35.08 4.60
N CYS A 213 13.14 -34.05 4.98
CA CYS A 213 13.01 -33.54 6.35
C CYS A 213 11.57 -33.09 6.65
N PRO A 214 10.62 -34.03 6.78
CA PRO A 214 9.19 -33.71 6.94
C PRO A 214 8.88 -32.92 8.23
N GLU A 215 9.63 -33.12 9.31
CA GLU A 215 9.44 -32.39 10.56
C GLU A 215 9.82 -30.90 10.42
N LEU A 216 10.86 -30.61 9.63
CA LEU A 216 11.27 -29.25 9.34
C LEU A 216 10.29 -28.57 8.37
N LEU A 217 9.69 -29.33 7.45
CA LEU A 217 8.66 -28.83 6.55
C LEU A 217 7.42 -28.40 7.34
N ASP A 218 6.92 -29.26 8.24
CA ASP A 218 5.77 -28.94 9.09
C ASP A 218 6.03 -27.65 9.89
N ARG A 219 7.20 -27.56 10.55
CA ARG A 219 7.58 -26.36 11.31
C ARG A 219 7.67 -25.12 10.41
N PHE A 220 8.29 -25.22 9.23
CA PHE A 220 8.40 -24.10 8.29
C PHE A 220 7.02 -23.60 7.83
N LEU A 221 6.11 -24.51 7.49
CA LEU A 221 4.77 -24.16 7.02
C LEU A 221 3.90 -23.55 8.12
N ARG A 222 4.04 -23.99 9.38
CA ARG A 222 3.38 -23.35 10.53
C ARG A 222 3.81 -21.88 10.67
N TRP A 223 5.12 -21.61 10.65
CA TRP A 223 5.64 -20.24 10.69
C TRP A 223 5.24 -19.41 9.46
N LEU A 224 5.20 -20.03 8.28
CA LEU A 224 4.77 -19.37 7.05
C LEU A 224 3.29 -18.95 7.12
N ALA A 225 2.42 -19.81 7.66
CA ALA A 225 1.00 -19.50 7.85
C ALA A 225 0.76 -18.45 8.95
N VAL A 226 1.66 -18.35 9.92
CA VAL A 226 1.64 -17.32 10.97
C VAL A 226 2.08 -15.96 10.44
N TYR A 227 3.00 -15.90 9.48
CA TYR A 227 3.55 -14.66 8.95
C TYR A 227 2.50 -13.58 8.57
N PRO A 228 1.46 -13.86 7.75
CA PRO A 228 0.45 -12.85 7.41
C PRO A 228 -0.35 -12.33 8.63
N ILE A 229 -0.53 -13.17 9.66
CA ILE A 229 -1.21 -12.80 10.91
C ILE A 229 -0.33 -11.85 11.71
N VAL A 230 0.98 -12.10 11.74
CA VAL A 230 1.94 -11.25 12.44
C VAL A 230 2.12 -9.91 11.73
N VAL A 231 2.15 -9.90 10.39
CA VAL A 231 2.12 -8.66 9.59
C VAL A 231 0.85 -7.84 9.88
N LYS A 232 -0.32 -8.50 9.92
CA LYS A 232 -1.58 -7.86 10.34
C LYS A 232 -1.45 -7.23 11.73
N ASN A 233 -0.95 -7.99 12.71
CA ASN A 233 -0.82 -7.54 14.09
C ASN A 233 0.15 -6.37 14.23
N PHE A 234 1.21 -6.36 13.42
CA PHE A 234 2.16 -5.25 13.33
C PHE A 234 1.53 -3.98 12.75
N LEU A 235 0.73 -4.08 11.68
CA LEU A 235 0.10 -2.92 11.03
C LEU A 235 -1.15 -2.40 11.77
N ARG A 236 -1.80 -3.26 12.57
CA ARG A 236 -3.04 -2.94 13.33
C ARG A 236 -2.79 -2.76 14.82
N LYS A 237 -1.64 -2.17 15.21
CA LYS A 237 -1.21 -2.05 16.62
C LYS A 237 -2.38 -1.63 17.52
N ARG A 238 -2.63 -2.40 18.59
CA ARG A 238 -3.54 -2.08 19.72
C ARG A 238 -5.06 -2.12 19.45
N HIS A 239 -5.54 -2.63 18.32
CA HIS A 239 -7.00 -2.69 18.10
C HIS A 239 -7.73 -3.90 18.74
N ARG A 240 -7.02 -4.91 19.23
CA ARG A 240 -7.64 -6.13 19.80
C ARG A 240 -6.96 -6.66 21.05
N GLY A 241 -7.78 -7.30 21.88
CA GLY A 241 -7.35 -8.06 23.05
C GLY A 241 -6.30 -9.11 22.70
N ARG A 242 -5.41 -9.37 23.65
CA ARG A 242 -4.33 -10.35 23.51
C ARG A 242 -4.87 -11.76 23.27
N GLU A 243 -6.01 -12.09 23.86
CA GLU A 243 -6.67 -13.40 23.77
C GLU A 243 -7.07 -13.76 22.32
N LEU A 244 -7.78 -12.89 21.61
CA LEU A 244 -8.13 -13.13 20.20
C LEU A 244 -6.89 -13.30 19.33
N ARG A 245 -5.82 -12.51 19.58
CA ARG A 245 -4.56 -12.66 18.85
C ARG A 245 -3.84 -13.96 19.16
N MET A 246 -3.99 -14.49 20.38
CA MET A 246 -3.48 -15.81 20.74
C MET A 246 -4.23 -16.90 19.99
N GLN A 247 -5.57 -16.82 19.93
CA GLN A 247 -6.41 -17.76 19.19
C GLN A 247 -6.10 -17.80 17.70
N GLU A 248 -5.65 -16.69 17.09
CA GLU A 248 -5.23 -16.67 15.68
C GLU A 248 -3.93 -17.46 15.42
N LEU A 249 -3.06 -17.58 16.43
CA LEU A 249 -1.76 -18.25 16.33
C LEU A 249 -1.83 -19.72 16.73
N GLN A 250 -2.78 -20.11 17.57
CA GLN A 250 -3.02 -21.50 17.94
C GLN A 250 -3.93 -22.18 16.91
N PRO A 251 -3.75 -23.49 16.62
CA PRO A 251 -2.72 -24.39 17.15
C PRO A 251 -1.43 -24.42 16.30
N LEU A 252 -1.17 -23.39 15.46
CA LEU A 252 0.02 -23.36 14.60
C LEU A 252 1.32 -23.22 15.39
N LEU A 253 1.31 -22.44 16.47
CA LEU A 253 2.45 -22.27 17.37
C LEU A 253 2.15 -22.81 18.76
N THR A 254 3.22 -23.21 19.46
CA THR A 254 3.14 -23.47 20.90
C THR A 254 2.77 -22.19 21.67
N GLU A 255 2.21 -22.32 22.86
CA GLU A 255 1.83 -21.17 23.70
C GLU A 255 3.03 -20.25 24.01
N GLY A 256 4.22 -20.84 24.22
CA GLY A 256 5.46 -20.10 24.44
C GLY A 256 5.89 -19.28 23.21
N GLU A 257 5.90 -19.90 22.04
CA GLU A 257 6.25 -19.23 20.76
C GLU A 257 5.23 -18.13 20.43
N ALA A 258 3.94 -18.42 20.55
CA ALA A 258 2.89 -17.44 20.30
C ALA A 258 2.99 -16.24 21.28
N THR A 259 3.27 -16.52 22.55
CA THR A 259 3.50 -15.47 23.56
C THR A 259 4.70 -14.60 23.22
N ALA A 260 5.82 -15.19 22.80
CA ALA A 260 7.01 -14.45 22.42
C ALA A 260 6.76 -13.56 21.19
N VAL A 261 6.06 -14.08 20.17
CA VAL A 261 5.68 -13.32 18.97
C VAL A 261 4.76 -12.16 19.30
N LEU A 262 3.77 -12.37 20.17
CA LEU A 262 2.82 -11.32 20.57
C LEU A 262 3.41 -10.26 21.50
N ALA A 263 4.46 -10.61 22.24
CA ALA A 263 5.21 -9.69 23.09
C ALA A 263 6.19 -8.81 22.31
N SER A 264 6.64 -9.26 21.14
CA SER A 264 7.59 -8.52 20.30
C SER A 264 6.95 -7.34 19.57
N GLU A 265 7.65 -6.21 19.54
CA GLU A 265 7.28 -5.05 18.70
C GLU A 265 7.51 -5.32 17.21
N TRP A 266 8.46 -6.19 16.88
CA TRP A 266 8.95 -6.49 15.54
C TRP A 266 8.65 -7.94 15.15
N GLY A 267 7.45 -8.42 15.50
CA GLY A 267 6.99 -9.78 15.22
C GLY A 267 7.32 -10.28 13.80
N PRO A 268 7.10 -9.52 12.71
CA PRO A 268 7.38 -9.99 11.35
C PRO A 268 8.85 -10.40 11.16
N ILE A 269 9.79 -9.67 11.76
CA ILE A 269 11.23 -9.97 11.68
C ILE A 269 11.54 -11.31 12.36
N ILE A 270 10.94 -11.60 13.52
CA ILE A 270 11.13 -12.87 14.25
C ILE A 270 10.70 -14.04 13.37
N VAL A 271 9.53 -13.93 12.73
CA VAL A 271 9.02 -14.99 11.84
C VAL A 271 9.93 -15.17 10.62
N LEU A 272 10.36 -14.07 10.00
CA LEU A 272 11.26 -14.11 8.84
C LEU A 272 12.62 -14.74 9.16
N ASP A 273 13.16 -14.47 10.35
CA ASP A 273 14.42 -15.07 10.83
C ASP A 273 14.26 -16.58 11.06
N GLU A 274 13.19 -17.00 11.72
CA GLU A 274 12.89 -18.43 11.94
C GLU A 274 12.69 -19.17 10.60
N LEU A 275 12.01 -18.56 9.62
CA LEU A 275 11.89 -19.12 8.27
C LEU A 275 13.26 -19.31 7.60
N ARG A 276 14.17 -18.33 7.71
CA ARG A 276 15.54 -18.42 7.16
C ARG A 276 16.34 -19.52 7.86
N ARG A 277 16.25 -19.58 9.19
CA ARG A 277 16.91 -20.61 10.01
C ARG A 277 16.47 -22.01 9.61
N LEU A 278 15.16 -22.23 9.47
CA LEU A 278 14.59 -23.53 9.04
C LEU A 278 14.99 -23.89 7.61
N ALA A 279 14.94 -22.92 6.68
CA ALA A 279 15.39 -23.12 5.30
C ALA A 279 16.87 -23.51 5.21
N PHE A 280 17.72 -22.88 6.02
CA PHE A 280 19.15 -23.21 6.09
C PHE A 280 19.38 -24.62 6.64
N ILE A 281 18.75 -24.97 7.77
CA ILE A 281 18.90 -26.29 8.39
C ILE A 281 18.40 -27.39 7.44
N ALA A 282 17.23 -27.23 6.83
CA ALA A 282 16.69 -28.21 5.89
C ALA A 282 17.62 -28.39 4.67
N SER A 283 18.11 -27.29 4.11
CA SER A 283 19.04 -27.34 2.98
C SER A 283 20.38 -28.00 3.35
N SER A 284 20.83 -27.85 4.59
CA SER A 284 22.07 -28.50 5.06
C SER A 284 21.92 -30.02 5.26
N ARG A 285 20.71 -30.47 5.64
CA ARG A 285 20.38 -31.88 5.93
C ARG A 285 19.88 -32.66 4.71
N ALA A 286 19.51 -31.98 3.63
CA ALA A 286 19.08 -32.62 2.41
C ALA A 286 20.16 -33.58 1.88
N ALA A 287 19.74 -34.76 1.43
CA ALA A 287 20.65 -35.80 0.93
C ALA A 287 21.22 -35.49 -0.48
N SER A 288 20.76 -34.42 -1.12
CA SER A 288 21.16 -34.02 -2.47
C SER A 288 22.59 -33.46 -2.52
N GLU A 289 23.14 -33.40 -3.73
CA GLU A 289 24.44 -32.78 -3.99
C GLU A 289 24.53 -31.33 -3.48
N THR A 290 25.72 -30.90 -3.08
CA THR A 290 25.97 -29.53 -2.59
C THR A 290 25.47 -28.43 -3.53
N ALA A 291 25.61 -28.61 -4.84
CA ALA A 291 25.09 -27.67 -5.83
C ALA A 291 23.57 -27.53 -5.75
N VAL A 292 22.84 -28.65 -5.70
CA VAL A 292 21.38 -28.68 -5.58
C VAL A 292 20.93 -28.06 -4.26
N ARG A 293 21.56 -28.43 -3.14
CA ARG A 293 21.27 -27.86 -1.81
C ARG A 293 21.42 -26.34 -1.78
N SER A 294 22.51 -25.82 -2.37
CA SER A 294 22.75 -24.38 -2.46
C SER A 294 21.70 -23.67 -3.32
N GLN A 295 21.20 -24.32 -4.36
CA GLN A 295 20.17 -23.76 -5.23
C GLN A 295 18.79 -23.76 -4.55
N CYS A 296 18.43 -24.84 -3.85
CA CYS A 296 17.22 -24.92 -3.05
C CYS A 296 17.21 -23.86 -1.94
N TYR A 297 18.31 -23.71 -1.20
CA TYR A 297 18.45 -22.66 -0.19
C TYR A 297 18.28 -21.26 -0.79
N ARG A 298 18.94 -20.97 -1.93
CA ARG A 298 18.79 -19.69 -2.62
C ARG A 298 17.35 -19.42 -3.07
N ALA A 299 16.66 -20.43 -3.58
CA ALA A 299 15.26 -20.30 -4.00
C ALA A 299 14.34 -19.98 -2.80
N LEU A 300 14.52 -20.69 -1.68
CA LEU A 300 13.79 -20.43 -0.44
C LEU A 300 14.09 -19.04 0.12
N ASN A 301 15.37 -18.67 0.23
CA ASN A 301 15.76 -17.36 0.76
C ASN A 301 15.24 -16.23 -0.12
N SER A 302 15.26 -16.38 -1.44
CA SER A 302 14.65 -15.43 -2.37
C SER A 302 13.16 -15.23 -2.10
N GLY A 303 12.40 -16.32 -1.87
CA GLY A 303 10.99 -16.22 -1.45
C GLY A 303 10.80 -15.46 -0.14
N ILE A 304 11.68 -15.69 0.84
CA ILE A 304 11.66 -14.97 2.13
C ILE A 304 12.03 -13.48 1.96
N ASP A 305 12.95 -13.16 1.06
CA ASP A 305 13.30 -11.78 0.71
C ASP A 305 12.09 -11.06 0.08
N GLN A 306 11.29 -11.75 -0.73
CA GLN A 306 10.05 -11.18 -1.29
C GLN A 306 8.96 -10.99 -0.24
N LEU A 307 8.84 -11.91 0.73
CA LEU A 307 7.97 -11.73 1.91
C LEU A 307 8.39 -10.49 2.71
N THR A 308 9.71 -10.28 2.85
CA THR A 308 10.29 -9.10 3.51
C THR A 308 9.91 -7.84 2.73
N ALA A 309 10.11 -7.82 1.41
CA ALA A 309 9.80 -6.67 0.55
C ALA A 309 8.30 -6.29 0.57
N ALA A 310 7.41 -7.29 0.59
CA ALA A 310 5.96 -7.07 0.69
C ALA A 310 5.59 -6.39 2.02
N TRP A 311 6.12 -6.88 3.14
CA TRP A 311 5.90 -6.26 4.45
C TRP A 311 6.53 -4.87 4.54
N SER A 312 7.79 -4.69 4.15
CA SER A 312 8.47 -3.39 4.16
C SER A 312 7.75 -2.35 3.30
N THR A 313 7.11 -2.76 2.21
CA THR A 313 6.26 -1.86 1.41
C THR A 313 5.04 -1.39 2.21
N MET A 314 4.37 -2.29 2.91
CA MET A 314 3.22 -1.94 3.77
C MET A 314 3.65 -1.09 4.97
N GLU A 315 4.77 -1.40 5.60
CA GLU A 315 5.36 -0.61 6.68
C GLU A 315 5.69 0.81 6.22
N ARG A 316 6.37 0.96 5.08
CA ARG A 316 6.66 2.27 4.49
C ARG A 316 5.38 3.04 4.26
N ILE A 317 4.36 2.40 3.68
CA ILE A 317 3.06 3.03 3.51
C ILE A 317 2.58 3.52 4.89
N ASP A 318 2.39 2.66 5.87
CA ASP A 318 1.85 3.05 7.18
C ASP A 318 2.61 4.21 7.84
N ASN A 319 3.94 4.13 7.88
CA ASN A 319 4.80 5.09 8.58
C ASN A 319 5.11 6.39 7.82
N THR A 320 4.88 6.46 6.51
CA THR A 320 5.11 7.70 5.73
C THR A 320 3.77 8.31 5.27
N PRO A 321 3.03 9.02 6.13
CA PRO A 321 1.80 9.71 5.73
C PRO A 321 2.09 10.85 4.75
N LEU A 322 1.04 11.37 4.11
CA LEU A 322 1.16 12.57 3.28
C LEU A 322 1.68 13.75 4.13
N PRO A 323 2.59 14.59 3.61
CA PRO A 323 3.09 15.74 4.36
C PRO A 323 1.95 16.63 4.84
N PHE A 324 2.01 16.98 6.13
CA PHE A 324 0.95 17.72 6.83
C PHE A 324 0.56 19.02 6.10
N VAL A 325 1.55 19.75 5.57
CA VAL A 325 1.36 21.02 4.86
C VAL A 325 0.34 20.90 3.71
N TYR A 326 0.36 19.81 2.96
CA TYR A 326 -0.59 19.59 1.85
C TYR A 326 -2.02 19.48 2.36
N VAL A 327 -2.23 18.69 3.42
CA VAL A 327 -3.55 18.45 3.99
C VAL A 327 -4.07 19.71 4.69
N ALA A 328 -3.20 20.43 5.40
CA ALA A 328 -3.55 21.67 6.09
C ALA A 328 -4.03 22.75 5.11
N HIS A 329 -3.24 23.06 4.07
CA HIS A 329 -3.64 24.07 3.09
C HIS A 329 -4.91 23.69 2.33
N LEU A 330 -5.06 22.42 1.93
CA LEU A 330 -6.27 21.96 1.26
C LEU A 330 -7.50 22.18 2.13
N ARG A 331 -7.46 21.78 3.41
CA ARG A 331 -8.61 21.94 4.32
C ARG A 331 -8.93 23.40 4.57
N THR A 332 -7.91 24.24 4.75
CA THR A 332 -8.11 25.69 4.94
C THR A 332 -8.77 26.33 3.73
N ILE A 333 -8.28 26.03 2.52
CA ILE A 333 -8.84 26.58 1.27
C ILE A 333 -10.26 26.04 1.02
N LEU A 334 -10.51 24.76 1.28
CA LEU A 334 -11.84 24.15 1.18
C LEU A 334 -12.84 24.84 2.12
N LEU A 335 -12.49 25.00 3.39
CA LEU A 335 -13.37 25.66 4.36
C LEU A 335 -13.60 27.13 3.99
N LEU A 336 -12.53 27.86 3.64
CA LEU A 336 -12.62 29.25 3.21
C LEU A 336 -13.60 29.39 2.03
N TYR A 337 -13.47 28.54 1.02
CA TYR A 337 -14.36 28.51 -0.13
C TYR A 337 -15.81 28.26 0.27
N LEU A 338 -16.09 27.26 1.13
CA LEU A 338 -17.45 26.96 1.58
C LEU A 338 -18.06 28.12 2.38
N TYR A 339 -17.32 28.73 3.31
CA TYR A 339 -17.82 29.89 4.06
C TYR A 339 -18.14 31.08 3.15
N VAL A 340 -17.26 31.36 2.19
CA VAL A 340 -17.45 32.42 1.20
C VAL A 340 -18.65 32.12 0.29
N LEU A 341 -18.80 30.88 -0.17
CA LEU A 341 -19.90 30.43 -1.01
C LEU A 341 -21.27 30.64 -0.33
N PHE A 342 -21.37 30.37 0.97
CA PHE A 342 -22.61 30.59 1.72
C PHE A 342 -22.99 32.07 1.76
N VAL A 343 -22.03 32.96 2.06
CA VAL A 343 -22.28 34.40 2.12
C VAL A 343 -22.76 34.93 0.77
N THR A 344 -22.03 34.61 -0.31
CA THR A 344 -22.31 35.16 -1.65
C THR A 344 -23.65 34.65 -2.19
N THR A 345 -23.92 33.35 -2.02
CA THR A 345 -25.12 32.73 -2.58
C THR A 345 -26.38 33.14 -1.81
N ILE A 346 -26.32 33.22 -0.48
CA ILE A 346 -27.45 33.70 0.33
C ILE A 346 -27.70 35.19 0.08
N ALA A 347 -26.65 36.00 -0.13
CA ALA A 347 -26.81 37.41 -0.48
C ALA A 347 -27.58 37.58 -1.80
N GLN A 348 -27.37 36.71 -2.78
CA GLN A 348 -28.02 36.78 -4.08
C GLN A 348 -29.43 36.18 -4.10
N LEU A 349 -29.58 34.95 -3.59
CA LEU A 349 -30.77 34.12 -3.73
C LEU A 349 -31.64 34.05 -2.47
N GLY A 350 -31.19 34.66 -1.37
CA GLY A 350 -31.87 34.61 -0.07
C GLY A 350 -31.66 33.28 0.68
N GLY A 351 -32.28 33.16 1.85
CA GLY A 351 -32.07 32.02 2.76
C GLY A 351 -32.65 30.68 2.27
N LEU A 352 -33.54 30.67 1.26
CA LEU A 352 -34.16 29.45 0.75
C LEU A 352 -33.15 28.50 0.08
N VAL A 353 -31.98 29.00 -0.34
CA VAL A 353 -30.92 28.20 -0.97
C VAL A 353 -30.11 27.36 0.04
N LEU A 354 -30.32 27.55 1.34
CA LEU A 354 -29.54 26.90 2.40
C LEU A 354 -29.49 25.36 2.30
N PRO A 355 -30.58 24.63 2.00
CA PRO A 355 -30.51 23.17 1.80
C PRO A 355 -29.60 22.76 0.64
N GLY A 356 -29.62 23.53 -0.47
CA GLY A 356 -28.76 23.28 -1.63
C GLY A 356 -27.29 23.49 -1.29
N LEU A 357 -26.96 24.56 -0.55
CA LEU A 357 -25.60 24.82 -0.07
C LEU A 357 -25.07 23.74 0.87
N LEU A 358 -25.91 23.22 1.77
CA LEU A 358 -25.56 22.10 2.63
C LEU A 358 -25.33 20.81 1.83
N ALA A 359 -26.14 20.55 0.79
CA ALA A 359 -25.95 19.41 -0.11
C ALA A 359 -24.63 19.51 -0.89
N SER A 360 -24.29 20.68 -1.43
CA SER A 360 -22.99 20.92 -2.09
C SER A 360 -21.82 20.75 -1.12
N SER A 361 -21.97 21.24 0.12
CA SER A 361 -20.96 21.08 1.18
C SER A 361 -20.76 19.61 1.54
N TRP A 362 -21.85 18.86 1.68
CA TRP A 362 -21.81 17.42 1.92
C TRP A 362 -21.03 16.70 0.82
N ALA A 363 -21.23 17.06 -0.45
CA ALA A 363 -20.51 16.46 -1.57
C ALA A 363 -19.00 16.74 -1.51
N LEU A 364 -18.60 18.01 -1.34
CA LEU A 364 -17.19 18.41 -1.32
C LEU A 364 -16.45 17.88 -0.08
N LEU A 365 -17.06 17.98 1.11
CA LEU A 365 -16.52 17.40 2.35
C LEU A 365 -16.49 15.86 2.27
N GLY A 366 -17.43 15.24 1.55
CA GLY A 366 -17.47 13.81 1.29
C GLY A 366 -16.24 13.32 0.51
N ILE A 367 -15.74 14.10 -0.45
CA ILE A 367 -14.51 13.76 -1.20
C ILE A 367 -13.29 13.79 -0.27
N GLU A 368 -13.14 14.82 0.57
CA GLU A 368 -12.07 14.89 1.58
C GLU A 368 -12.18 13.72 2.57
N ALA A 369 -13.39 13.39 3.02
CA ALA A 369 -13.64 12.26 3.91
C ALA A 369 -13.27 10.90 3.29
N ALA A 370 -13.60 10.71 2.00
CA ALA A 370 -13.18 9.52 1.24
C ALA A 370 -11.64 9.46 1.12
N ALA A 371 -10.99 10.59 0.83
CA ALA A 371 -9.55 10.67 0.73
C ALA A 371 -8.84 10.39 2.07
N VAL A 372 -9.46 10.71 3.21
CA VAL A 372 -8.96 10.34 4.55
C VAL A 372 -9.04 8.83 4.75
N GLU A 373 -10.18 8.21 4.48
CA GLU A 373 -10.36 6.76 4.66
C GLU A 373 -9.43 5.95 3.74
N CYS A 374 -9.29 6.33 2.46
CA CYS A 374 -8.36 5.67 1.53
C CYS A 374 -6.88 5.88 1.90
N SER A 375 -6.53 6.95 2.61
CA SER A 375 -5.14 7.25 2.98
C SER A 375 -4.60 6.40 4.13
N SER A 376 -5.41 5.61 4.82
CA SER A 376 -4.95 4.79 5.95
C SER A 376 -5.37 3.33 5.81
N PRO A 377 -4.93 2.59 4.78
CA PRO A 377 -5.54 1.32 4.34
C PRO A 377 -5.58 0.18 5.36
N PHE A 378 -4.81 0.27 6.45
CA PHE A 378 -4.58 -0.85 7.37
C PHE A 378 -5.46 -0.85 8.63
N GLN A 379 -6.29 0.17 8.86
CA GLN A 379 -7.18 0.25 10.05
C GLN A 379 -8.24 -0.87 10.11
N CYS A 380 -8.87 -1.00 11.29
CA CYS A 380 -10.00 -1.90 11.54
C CYS A 380 -11.36 -1.21 11.29
N LYS A 381 -11.53 -0.67 10.08
CA LYS A 381 -12.71 0.10 9.68
C LYS A 381 -13.34 -0.49 8.40
N PRO A 382 -14.60 -0.14 8.06
CA PRO A 382 -15.33 -0.77 6.96
C PRO A 382 -14.65 -0.73 5.59
N ASN A 383 -13.95 0.37 5.28
CA ASN A 383 -13.37 0.61 3.95
C ASN A 383 -11.91 0.15 3.81
N HIS A 384 -11.43 -0.67 4.74
CA HIS A 384 -10.00 -0.99 4.87
C HIS A 384 -9.69 -2.41 4.42
N LEU A 385 -8.40 -2.72 4.25
CA LEU A 385 -7.96 -4.02 3.74
C LEU A 385 -8.33 -5.17 4.70
N LEU A 386 -8.66 -6.33 4.13
CA LEU A 386 -9.18 -7.48 4.87
C LEU A 386 -8.08 -8.49 5.22
N PHE A 387 -7.27 -8.18 6.22
CA PHE A 387 -6.15 -9.03 6.62
C PHE A 387 -6.59 -10.38 7.21
N GLY A 388 -7.74 -10.44 7.89
CA GLY A 388 -8.28 -11.69 8.41
C GLY A 388 -8.62 -12.62 7.26
N ARG A 389 -9.41 -12.13 6.30
CA ARG A 389 -9.75 -12.86 5.06
C ARG A 389 -8.52 -13.25 4.26
N THR A 390 -7.53 -12.38 4.13
CA THR A 390 -6.26 -12.71 3.45
C THR A 390 -5.53 -13.86 4.13
N SER A 391 -5.44 -13.86 5.45
CA SER A 391 -4.78 -14.94 6.20
C SER A 391 -5.52 -16.28 6.06
N ILE A 392 -6.86 -16.24 6.00
CA ILE A 392 -7.71 -17.41 5.71
C ILE A 392 -7.43 -17.95 4.30
N ILE A 393 -7.43 -17.09 3.27
CA ILE A 393 -7.16 -17.49 1.87
C ILE A 393 -5.76 -18.12 1.73
N ILE A 394 -4.78 -17.63 2.47
CA ILE A 394 -3.43 -18.21 2.49
C ILE A 394 -3.47 -19.60 3.15
N ALA A 395 -4.07 -19.72 4.33
CA ALA A 395 -4.18 -20.99 5.04
C ALA A 395 -4.93 -22.07 4.24
N GLU A 396 -6.06 -21.71 3.62
CA GLU A 396 -6.84 -22.60 2.73
C GLU A 396 -6.03 -23.03 1.50
N GLY A 397 -5.29 -22.10 0.87
CA GLY A 397 -4.43 -22.41 -0.27
C GLY A 397 -3.26 -23.34 0.08
N MET A 398 -2.65 -23.15 1.25
CA MET A 398 -1.62 -24.05 1.78
C MET A 398 -2.20 -25.43 2.08
N ALA A 399 -3.34 -25.49 2.77
CA ALA A 399 -4.02 -26.75 3.08
C ALA A 399 -4.38 -27.54 1.80
N GLN A 400 -4.86 -26.87 0.76
CA GLN A 400 -5.14 -27.50 -0.53
C GLN A 400 -3.88 -28.07 -1.18
N THR A 401 -2.76 -27.33 -1.13
CA THR A 401 -1.48 -27.80 -1.68
C THR A 401 -1.01 -29.08 -0.98
N LEU A 402 -1.15 -29.14 0.34
CA LEU A 402 -0.77 -30.32 1.13
C LEU A 402 -1.67 -31.52 0.85
N LYS A 403 -3.00 -31.33 0.81
CA LYS A 403 -3.96 -32.41 0.47
C LYS A 403 -3.67 -33.02 -0.91
N SER A 404 -3.40 -32.18 -1.91
CA SER A 404 -3.11 -32.66 -3.26
C SER A 404 -1.84 -33.51 -3.34
N ARG A 405 -0.91 -33.37 -2.38
CA ARG A 405 0.31 -34.18 -2.33
C ARG A 405 0.18 -35.46 -1.52
N SER A 406 -0.77 -35.54 -0.58
CA SER A 406 -1.04 -36.80 0.13
C SER A 406 -1.83 -37.79 -0.73
N GLU A 407 -2.51 -37.30 -1.78
CA GLU A 407 -3.33 -38.11 -2.70
C GLU A 407 -2.54 -38.64 -3.92
N ILE A 408 -1.36 -38.09 -4.20
CA ILE A 408 -0.41 -38.53 -5.25
C ILE A 408 0.62 -39.44 -4.60
#